data_AF-A0A932VII0-F1
#
_entry.id   AF-A0A932VII0-F1
#
_cell.length_a   1.000
_cell.length_b   1.000
_cell.length_c   1.000
_cell.angle_alpha   90.00
_cell.angle_beta   90.00
_cell.angle_gamma   90.00
#
_symmetry.space_group_name_H-M   'P 1'
#
loop_
_entity.id
_entity.type
_entity.pdbx_description
1 polymer ?
#
loop_
_entity_poly.entity_id
_entity_poly.type
_entity_poly.pdbx_seq_one_letter_code
_entity_poly.pdbx_strand_id
1 'polypeptide(L)'
;MTPSARTFFAAALCLAAPFALGAQARRLELADTARNAPRNGATNDARSDDRATPVAKPDAAPPHRAATAGGRSESAARSVNFQRDQTVLSAVLYAPAFALSVTKGGVPAIATYLVVATGGYFASADYTRHHAITATESDFATGGALRGALAGWAIAQSSHADSHGTAGGIFIGSFAGMASGLVAGGRMTDGEAAATRFGGDLAALIGYGFGGAGTSAHASRDGGLAAVGAAIAGLPLGYWYAHQASYRVTGGDVAALWTSAGIGAAAAGTFVANGSPSKATVASALAGGALVGAFAGDRFLVRSYDHSLEEGQVVALGATAGGVMGAGIGLLTAASHERVSGVTVGFGALGATAGLVLAERYLVPRADAGRALGRLELNPAGVLAAASRQPGAYPMVRWTF
;
A
#
# COMPACT_ATOMS: atom_id res chain seq x y z
N MET A 1 -12.03 -30.79 -9.84
CA MET A 1 -11.11 -29.75 -9.36
C MET A 1 -10.41 -30.26 -8.10
N THR A 2 -9.08 -30.39 -8.13
CA THR A 2 -8.29 -30.93 -7.01
C THR A 2 -8.12 -29.91 -5.87
N PRO A 3 -7.88 -30.37 -4.62
CA PRO A 3 -7.70 -29.50 -3.45
C PRO A 3 -6.59 -28.45 -3.58
N SER A 4 -5.65 -28.60 -4.53
CA SER A 4 -4.60 -27.61 -4.82
C SER A 4 -5.10 -26.34 -5.51
N ALA A 5 -6.23 -26.39 -6.22
CA ALA A 5 -6.80 -25.21 -6.89
C ALA A 5 -7.48 -24.25 -5.89
N ARG A 6 -8.04 -24.80 -4.79
CA ARG A 6 -8.63 -24.00 -3.69
C ARG A 6 -7.57 -23.23 -2.92
N THR A 7 -6.38 -23.79 -2.75
CA THR A 7 -5.24 -23.12 -2.09
C THR A 7 -4.69 -21.97 -2.94
N PHE A 8 -4.64 -22.15 -4.25
CA PHE A 8 -4.18 -21.09 -5.17
C PHE A 8 -5.17 -19.93 -5.27
N PHE A 9 -6.48 -20.23 -5.30
CA PHE A 9 -7.52 -19.19 -5.31
C PHE A 9 -7.59 -18.44 -3.98
N ALA A 10 -7.40 -19.12 -2.84
CA ALA A 10 -7.31 -18.47 -1.53
C ALA A 10 -6.05 -17.60 -1.39
N ALA A 11 -4.91 -18.03 -1.94
CA ALA A 11 -3.68 -17.22 -1.94
C ALA A 11 -3.81 -15.99 -2.85
N ALA A 12 -4.41 -16.13 -4.04
CA ALA A 12 -4.69 -15.01 -4.95
C ALA A 12 -5.73 -14.03 -4.37
N LEU A 13 -6.76 -14.54 -3.65
CA LEU A 13 -7.74 -13.69 -2.95
C LEU A 13 -7.10 -12.93 -1.78
N CYS A 14 -6.17 -13.55 -1.04
CA CYS A 14 -5.45 -12.91 0.05
C CYS A 14 -4.44 -11.85 -0.45
N LEU A 15 -3.89 -12.01 -1.66
CA LEU A 15 -3.03 -11.01 -2.30
C LEU A 15 -3.82 -9.82 -2.86
N ALA A 16 -5.10 -9.99 -3.20
CA ALA A 16 -6.01 -8.91 -3.59
C ALA A 16 -6.74 -8.23 -2.40
N ALA A 17 -6.72 -8.86 -1.22
CA ALA A 17 -7.38 -8.36 0.00
C ALA A 17 -6.78 -7.09 0.66
N PRO A 18 -5.53 -6.63 0.46
CA PRO A 18 -5.04 -5.46 1.19
C PRO A 18 -5.78 -4.16 0.84
N PHE A 19 -6.57 -4.13 -0.24
CA PHE A 19 -7.39 -2.97 -0.60
C PHE A 19 -8.72 -2.86 0.19
N ALA A 20 -9.22 -3.94 0.79
CA ALA A 20 -10.54 -3.93 1.44
C ALA A 20 -10.51 -3.44 2.90
N LEU A 21 -9.40 -3.61 3.61
CA LEU A 21 -9.35 -3.34 5.06
C LEU A 21 -8.95 -1.90 5.42
N GLY A 22 -8.15 -1.21 4.60
CA GLY A 22 -7.72 0.16 4.87
C GLY A 22 -8.76 1.26 4.60
N ALA A 23 -9.69 1.02 3.66
CA ALA A 23 -10.61 2.05 3.16
C ALA A 23 -11.78 2.37 4.11
N GLN A 24 -12.22 1.42 4.94
CA GLN A 24 -13.42 1.60 5.77
C GLN A 24 -13.22 2.55 6.95
N ALA A 25 -11.99 2.70 7.46
CA ALA A 25 -11.74 3.53 8.65
C ALA A 25 -11.73 5.05 8.34
N ARG A 26 -11.19 5.48 7.19
CA ARG A 26 -11.11 6.92 6.82
C ARG A 26 -12.47 7.57 6.57
N ARG A 27 -13.45 6.80 6.09
CA ARG A 27 -14.76 7.35 5.67
C ARG A 27 -15.63 7.86 6.81
N LEU A 28 -15.38 7.41 8.05
CA LEU A 28 -16.10 7.88 9.23
C LEU A 28 -15.54 9.20 9.79
N GLU A 29 -14.24 9.47 9.63
CA GLU A 29 -13.59 10.65 10.24
C GLU A 29 -13.78 11.95 9.44
N LEU A 30 -13.88 11.87 8.10
CA LEU A 30 -14.17 13.05 7.26
C LEU A 30 -15.59 13.61 7.46
N ALA A 31 -16.55 12.75 7.85
CA ALA A 31 -17.93 13.15 8.08
C ALA A 31 -18.09 14.02 9.35
N ASP A 32 -17.21 13.83 10.34
CA ASP A 32 -17.26 14.58 11.61
C ASP A 32 -16.46 15.89 11.56
N THR A 33 -15.44 16.00 10.70
CA THR A 33 -14.70 17.26 10.52
C THR A 33 -15.50 18.31 9.76
N ALA A 34 -16.40 17.91 8.86
CA ALA A 34 -17.31 18.83 8.16
C ALA A 34 -18.36 19.48 9.07
N ARG A 35 -18.68 18.88 10.23
CA ARG A 35 -19.62 19.45 11.22
C ARG A 35 -19.03 20.56 12.09
N ASN A 36 -17.70 20.67 12.15
CA ASN A 36 -17.02 21.61 13.04
C ASN A 36 -16.38 22.80 12.31
N ALA A 37 -16.75 23.06 11.05
CA ALA A 37 -16.37 24.30 10.40
C ALA A 37 -16.92 25.49 11.21
N PRO A 38 -16.09 26.45 11.64
CA PRO A 38 -16.55 27.60 12.40
C PRO A 38 -17.59 28.35 11.57
N ARG A 39 -18.82 28.36 12.08
CA ARG A 39 -19.91 29.21 11.59
C ARG A 39 -19.42 30.64 11.78
N ASN A 40 -18.96 31.27 10.70
CA ASN A 40 -18.60 32.68 10.69
C ASN A 40 -19.88 33.49 10.99
N GLY A 41 -20.10 33.75 12.27
CA GLY A 41 -21.06 34.72 12.76
C GLY A 41 -20.54 36.11 12.42
N ALA A 42 -20.97 36.61 11.27
CA ALA A 42 -20.91 38.03 10.97
C ALA A 42 -21.93 38.74 11.85
N THR A 43 -21.45 39.48 12.86
CA THR A 43 -22.13 40.67 13.34
C THR A 43 -21.08 41.78 13.44
N ASN A 44 -21.12 42.64 12.42
CA ASN A 44 -20.72 44.03 12.54
C ASN A 44 -21.38 44.60 13.80
N ASP A 45 -20.60 45.26 14.65
CA ASP A 45 -21.06 46.52 15.19
C ASP A 45 -19.86 47.43 15.50
N ALA A 46 -20.05 48.67 15.08
CA ALA A 46 -19.09 49.73 15.02
C ALA A 46 -18.94 50.45 16.37
N ARG A 47 -17.88 51.27 16.42
CA ARG A 47 -17.81 52.57 17.12
C ARG A 47 -17.27 52.54 18.56
N SER A 48 -16.06 53.06 18.75
CA SER A 48 -15.86 54.40 19.35
C SER A 48 -14.38 54.71 19.58
N ASP A 49 -14.05 55.98 19.36
CA ASP A 49 -12.75 56.64 19.42
C ASP A 49 -12.03 56.66 20.79
N ASP A 50 -10.78 57.11 20.71
CA ASP A 50 -10.01 57.87 21.70
C ASP A 50 -9.50 57.20 22.99
N ARG A 51 -8.21 56.85 23.00
CA ARG A 51 -7.16 57.65 23.69
C ARG A 51 -5.79 56.99 23.56
N ALA A 52 -4.83 57.78 23.06
CA ALA A 52 -3.42 57.43 23.06
C ALA A 52 -2.84 57.50 24.49
N THR A 53 -2.34 56.37 24.98
CA THR A 53 -1.31 56.33 26.03
C THR A 53 -0.15 55.47 25.53
N PRO A 54 1.11 55.94 25.63
CA PRO A 54 2.27 55.13 25.30
C PRO A 54 2.55 54.17 26.46
N VAL A 55 1.89 53.00 26.43
CA VAL A 55 2.20 51.90 27.33
C VAL A 55 3.45 51.20 26.83
N ALA A 56 4.48 51.15 27.68
CA ALA A 56 5.72 50.43 27.46
C ALA A 56 5.43 48.99 27.02
N LYS A 57 5.96 48.63 25.84
CA LYS A 57 5.78 47.34 25.19
C LYS A 57 6.38 46.25 26.11
N PRO A 58 5.57 45.38 26.73
CA PRO A 58 6.09 44.24 27.46
C PRO A 58 6.79 43.34 26.44
N ASP A 59 8.00 42.87 26.76
CA ASP A 59 8.71 41.89 25.95
C ASP A 59 7.76 40.76 25.60
N ALA A 60 7.42 40.70 24.30
CA ALA A 60 6.48 39.74 23.77
C ALA A 60 7.06 38.36 23.99
N ALA A 61 6.53 37.64 24.98
CA ALA A 61 6.78 36.23 25.17
C ALA A 61 6.63 35.54 23.80
N PRO A 62 7.60 34.71 23.39
CA PRO A 62 7.56 34.08 22.08
C PRO A 62 6.21 33.39 21.92
N PRO A 63 5.52 33.57 20.77
CA PRO A 63 4.22 32.98 20.57
C PRO A 63 4.35 31.48 20.77
N HIS A 64 3.84 30.97 21.88
CA HIS A 64 3.64 29.55 22.08
C HIS A 64 2.80 29.10 20.90
N ARG A 65 3.44 28.44 19.92
CA ARG A 65 2.76 27.79 18.80
C ARG A 65 1.61 27.03 19.40
N ALA A 66 0.39 27.53 19.21
CA ALA A 66 -0.81 26.82 19.56
C ALA A 66 -0.74 25.52 18.79
N ALA A 67 -0.36 24.44 19.47
CA ALA A 67 -0.40 23.10 18.90
C ALA A 67 -1.85 22.89 18.48
N THR A 68 -2.09 23.06 17.18
CA THR A 68 -3.42 23.07 16.58
C THR A 68 -4.15 21.82 17.03
N ALA A 69 -5.32 21.98 17.63
CA ALA A 69 -6.08 20.88 18.23
C ALA A 69 -6.25 19.67 17.28
N GLY A 70 -6.22 19.89 15.96
CA GLY A 70 -6.26 18.85 14.94
C GLY A 70 -5.10 17.82 15.01
N GLY A 71 -3.88 18.24 15.35
CA GLY A 71 -2.72 17.35 15.34
C GLY A 71 -2.79 16.25 16.41
N ARG A 72 -3.43 16.53 17.55
CA ARG A 72 -3.61 15.53 18.62
C ARG A 72 -4.66 14.49 18.25
N SER A 73 -5.74 14.92 17.59
CA SER A 73 -6.80 14.01 17.13
C SER A 73 -6.28 13.02 16.10
N GLU A 74 -5.49 13.51 15.14
CA GLU A 74 -4.92 12.66 14.08
C GLU A 74 -3.89 11.66 14.64
N SER A 75 -3.06 12.10 15.60
CA SER A 75 -2.12 11.19 16.27
C SER A 75 -2.84 10.11 17.08
N ALA A 76 -3.95 10.44 17.75
CA ALA A 76 -4.73 9.48 18.52
C ALA A 76 -5.40 8.43 17.60
N ALA A 77 -5.99 8.88 16.48
CA ALA A 77 -6.58 8.00 15.48
C ALA A 77 -5.56 7.00 14.90
N ARG A 78 -4.34 7.47 14.60
CA ARG A 78 -3.24 6.62 14.13
C ARG A 78 -2.86 5.54 15.14
N SER A 79 -2.71 5.90 16.41
CA SER A 79 -2.39 4.93 17.47
C SER A 79 -3.48 3.88 17.63
N VAL A 80 -4.76 4.27 17.54
CA VAL A 80 -5.90 3.33 17.62
C VAL A 80 -5.90 2.36 16.44
N ASN A 81 -5.64 2.84 15.21
CA ASN A 81 -5.57 1.97 14.03
C ASN A 81 -4.41 0.96 14.14
N PHE A 82 -3.24 1.41 14.57
CA PHE A 82 -2.10 0.50 14.79
C PHE A 82 -2.42 -0.58 15.83
N GLN A 83 -2.98 -0.20 16.99
CA GLN A 83 -3.37 -1.16 18.02
C GLN A 83 -4.39 -2.18 17.48
N ARG A 84 -5.38 -1.72 16.72
CA ARG A 84 -6.37 -2.60 16.08
C ARG A 84 -5.71 -3.60 15.15
N ASP A 85 -4.86 -3.14 14.24
CA ASP A 85 -4.20 -3.99 13.25
C ASP A 85 -3.28 -5.03 13.92
N GLN A 86 -2.48 -4.62 14.91
CA GLN A 86 -1.62 -5.54 15.65
C GLN A 86 -2.40 -6.51 16.53
N THR A 87 -3.56 -6.12 17.06
CA THR A 87 -4.44 -7.03 17.80
C THR A 87 -5.04 -8.10 16.88
N VAL A 88 -5.48 -7.69 15.69
CA VAL A 88 -5.98 -8.63 14.67
C VAL A 88 -4.87 -9.58 14.22
N LEU A 89 -3.67 -9.07 13.93
CA LEU A 89 -2.52 -9.92 13.61
C LEU A 89 -2.15 -10.85 14.76
N SER A 90 -2.21 -10.37 16.00
CA SER A 90 -1.94 -11.20 17.16
C SER A 90 -2.90 -12.38 17.26
N ALA A 91 -4.20 -12.13 17.09
CA ALA A 91 -5.23 -13.17 17.16
C ALA A 91 -5.18 -14.13 15.95
N VAL A 92 -5.01 -13.62 14.74
CA VAL A 92 -5.17 -14.40 13.50
C VAL A 92 -3.87 -15.05 13.04
N LEU A 93 -2.72 -14.44 13.32
CA LEU A 93 -1.43 -14.88 12.80
C LEU A 93 -0.47 -15.31 13.91
N TYR A 94 -0.15 -14.43 14.87
CA TYR A 94 0.89 -14.71 15.85
C TYR A 94 0.49 -15.82 16.82
N ALA A 95 -0.72 -15.76 17.39
CA ALA A 95 -1.18 -16.71 18.39
C ALA A 95 -1.33 -18.14 17.86
N PRO A 96 -1.96 -18.40 16.69
CA PRO A 96 -2.00 -19.74 16.12
C PRO A 96 -0.61 -20.28 15.79
N ALA A 97 0.24 -19.46 15.17
CA ALA A 97 1.59 -19.87 14.78
C ALA A 97 2.46 -20.20 16.01
N PHE A 98 2.36 -19.41 17.08
CA PHE A 98 3.09 -19.68 18.32
C PHE A 98 2.54 -20.89 19.07
N ALA A 99 1.21 -21.01 19.22
CA ALA A 99 0.60 -22.14 19.90
C ALA A 99 0.94 -23.48 19.22
N LEU A 100 0.88 -23.51 17.88
CA LEU A 100 1.24 -24.68 17.08
C LEU A 100 2.73 -25.00 17.10
N SER A 101 3.61 -24.02 17.37
CA SER A 101 5.05 -24.27 17.41
C SER A 101 5.52 -24.84 18.74
N VAL A 102 4.91 -24.44 19.87
CA VAL A 102 5.39 -24.81 21.21
C VAL A 102 4.57 -25.90 21.90
N THR A 103 3.39 -26.28 21.37
CA THR A 103 2.50 -27.24 22.04
C THR A 103 2.07 -28.42 21.14
N LYS A 104 1.80 -29.57 21.76
CA LYS A 104 1.32 -30.79 21.07
C LYS A 104 -0.08 -31.24 21.52
N GLY A 105 -0.72 -30.50 22.44
CA GLY A 105 -2.01 -30.86 23.04
C GLY A 105 -3.01 -29.69 23.01
N GLY A 106 -4.30 -30.01 22.94
CA GLY A 106 -5.36 -29.00 22.76
C GLY A 106 -5.43 -27.96 23.88
N VAL A 107 -5.37 -28.38 25.14
CA VAL A 107 -5.45 -27.45 26.29
C VAL A 107 -4.24 -26.50 26.35
N PRO A 108 -2.98 -26.98 26.30
CA PRO A 108 -1.82 -26.09 26.19
C PRO A 108 -1.89 -25.16 24.97
N ALA A 109 -2.32 -25.66 23.80
CA ALA A 109 -2.44 -24.84 22.60
C ALA A 109 -3.43 -23.68 22.78
N ILE A 110 -4.60 -23.95 23.36
CA ILE A 110 -5.61 -22.93 23.65
C ILE A 110 -5.08 -21.92 24.66
N ALA A 111 -4.43 -22.38 25.74
CA ALA A 111 -3.85 -21.48 26.74
C ALA A 111 -2.79 -20.56 26.14
N THR A 112 -1.86 -21.13 25.37
CA THR A 112 -0.82 -20.38 24.67
C THR A 112 -1.39 -19.40 23.65
N TYR A 113 -2.41 -19.81 22.89
CA TYR A 113 -3.12 -18.94 21.96
C TYR A 113 -3.72 -17.73 22.69
N LEU A 114 -4.46 -17.95 23.78
CA LEU A 114 -5.10 -16.87 24.52
C LEU A 114 -4.08 -15.89 25.10
N VAL A 115 -2.95 -16.39 25.60
CA VAL A 115 -1.85 -15.58 26.13
C VAL A 115 -1.25 -14.70 25.03
N VAL A 116 -0.90 -15.26 23.87
CA VAL A 116 -0.30 -14.48 22.78
C VAL A 116 -1.31 -13.50 22.18
N ALA A 117 -2.53 -13.97 21.88
CA ALA A 117 -3.58 -13.16 21.28
C ALA A 117 -3.86 -11.91 22.14
N THR A 118 -4.06 -12.10 23.45
CA THR A 118 -4.31 -11.02 24.41
C THR A 118 -3.06 -10.18 24.67
N GLY A 119 -1.90 -10.81 24.77
CA GLY A 119 -0.61 -10.14 24.99
C GLY A 119 -0.27 -9.14 23.88
N GLY A 120 -0.59 -9.47 22.61
CA GLY A 120 -0.38 -8.56 21.49
C GLY A 120 -1.15 -7.24 21.59
N TYR A 121 -2.39 -7.27 22.12
CA TYR A 121 -3.14 -6.04 22.40
C TYR A 121 -2.40 -5.17 23.42
N PHE A 122 -2.04 -5.73 24.57
CA PHE A 122 -1.35 -4.98 25.63
C PHE A 122 0.02 -4.47 25.20
N ALA A 123 0.79 -5.28 24.46
CA ALA A 123 2.09 -4.87 23.92
C ALA A 123 1.95 -3.71 22.93
N SER A 124 0.97 -3.75 22.02
CA SER A 124 0.72 -2.64 21.08
C SER A 124 0.22 -1.37 21.79
N ALA A 125 -0.61 -1.52 22.82
CA ALA A 125 -1.11 -0.42 23.64
C ALA A 125 0.01 0.23 24.46
N ASP A 126 0.92 -0.55 25.03
CA ASP A 126 2.09 -0.04 25.75
C ASP A 126 3.06 0.68 24.79
N TYR A 127 3.36 0.06 23.65
CA TYR A 127 4.24 0.63 22.64
C TYR A 127 3.75 2.01 22.16
N THR A 128 2.46 2.13 21.83
CA THR A 128 1.85 3.40 21.38
C THR A 128 1.69 4.47 22.45
N ARG A 129 1.82 4.12 23.75
CA ARG A 129 1.91 5.12 24.83
C ARG A 129 3.25 5.85 24.82
N HIS A 130 4.30 5.15 24.41
CA HIS A 130 5.67 5.67 24.43
C HIS A 130 6.16 6.15 23.06
N HIS A 131 5.53 5.69 21.98
CA HIS A 131 5.97 5.95 20.60
C HIS A 131 4.81 6.50 19.78
N ALA A 132 5.04 7.64 19.13
CA ALA A 132 4.09 8.18 18.17
C ALA A 132 4.22 7.39 16.86
N ILE A 133 3.19 6.63 16.51
CA ILE A 133 3.19 5.79 15.31
C ILE A 133 2.64 6.57 14.13
N THR A 134 3.44 6.65 13.07
CA THR A 134 3.03 7.21 11.79
C THR A 134 2.14 6.22 11.03
N ALA A 135 1.33 6.71 10.09
CA ALA A 135 0.49 5.83 9.26
C ALA A 135 1.37 4.85 8.47
N THR A 136 2.51 5.32 7.97
CA THR A 136 3.50 4.54 7.24
C THR A 136 4.08 3.40 8.05
N GLU A 137 4.51 3.66 9.29
CA GLU A 137 5.01 2.63 10.21
C GLU A 137 3.96 1.57 10.51
N SER A 138 2.71 1.98 10.77
CA SER A 138 1.63 1.04 11.06
C SER A 138 1.38 0.08 9.90
N ASP A 139 1.30 0.63 8.69
CA ASP A 139 1.00 -0.11 7.48
C ASP A 139 2.21 -0.96 7.03
N PHE A 140 3.45 -0.48 7.23
CA PHE A 140 4.67 -1.29 7.03
C PHE A 140 4.82 -2.41 8.04
N ALA A 141 4.52 -2.17 9.31
CA ALA A 141 4.59 -3.19 10.35
C ALA A 141 3.58 -4.30 10.07
N THR A 142 2.34 -3.94 9.72
CA THR A 142 1.27 -4.89 9.41
C THR A 142 1.59 -5.70 8.14
N GLY A 143 1.98 -5.01 7.07
CA GLY A 143 2.41 -5.66 5.84
C GLY A 143 3.69 -6.47 5.99
N GLY A 144 4.63 -6.00 6.80
CA GLY A 144 5.88 -6.65 7.13
C GLY A 144 5.63 -7.95 7.89
N ALA A 145 4.67 -7.97 8.80
CA ALA A 145 4.27 -9.18 9.52
C ALA A 145 3.77 -10.28 8.59
N LEU A 146 2.90 -9.94 7.64
CA LEU A 146 2.37 -10.90 6.67
C LEU A 146 3.46 -11.44 5.73
N ARG A 147 4.32 -10.55 5.22
CA ARG A 147 5.45 -10.95 4.34
C ARG A 147 6.49 -11.77 5.10
N GLY A 148 6.78 -11.38 6.33
CA GLY A 148 7.66 -12.10 7.24
C GLY A 148 7.13 -13.49 7.57
N ALA A 149 5.82 -13.64 7.82
CA ALA A 149 5.18 -14.94 7.98
C ALA A 149 5.38 -15.84 6.77
N LEU A 150 5.15 -15.31 5.56
CA LEU A 150 5.35 -16.03 4.31
C LEU A 150 6.82 -16.42 4.11
N ALA A 151 7.75 -15.51 4.41
CA ALA A 151 9.19 -15.78 4.36
C ALA A 151 9.61 -16.88 5.32
N GLY A 152 9.16 -16.79 6.57
CA GLY A 152 9.42 -17.79 7.60
C GLY A 152 8.83 -19.16 7.26
N TRP A 153 7.61 -19.19 6.70
CA TRP A 153 6.99 -20.40 6.16
C TRP A 153 7.83 -21.04 5.05
N ALA A 154 8.25 -20.25 4.06
CA ALA A 154 9.04 -20.75 2.93
C ALA A 154 10.41 -21.29 3.38
N ILE A 155 11.09 -20.58 4.30
CA ILE A 155 12.37 -21.01 4.88
C ILE A 155 12.19 -22.32 5.64
N ALA A 156 11.17 -22.42 6.50
CA ALA A 156 10.90 -23.64 7.25
C ALA A 156 10.60 -24.83 6.31
N GLN A 157 9.79 -24.62 5.27
CA GLN A 157 9.48 -25.66 4.28
C GLN A 157 10.71 -26.10 3.48
N SER A 158 11.60 -25.18 3.12
CA SER A 158 12.86 -25.52 2.45
C SER A 158 13.81 -26.31 3.36
N SER A 159 13.74 -26.06 4.66
CA SER A 159 14.56 -26.72 5.68
C SER A 159 13.98 -28.06 6.15
N HIS A 160 12.91 -28.56 5.52
CA HIS A 160 12.21 -29.78 5.92
C HIS A 160 11.73 -29.75 7.38
N ALA A 161 11.36 -28.56 7.87
CA ALA A 161 10.77 -28.44 9.18
C ALA A 161 9.45 -29.22 9.25
N ASP A 162 9.18 -29.82 10.40
CA ASP A 162 7.87 -30.42 10.67
C ASP A 162 6.78 -29.33 10.82
N SER A 163 5.55 -29.73 11.17
CA SER A 163 4.45 -28.78 11.37
C SER A 163 4.76 -27.73 12.43
N HIS A 164 5.46 -28.13 13.50
CA HIS A 164 5.83 -27.27 14.62
C HIS A 164 6.90 -26.26 14.21
N GLY A 165 7.95 -26.71 13.52
CA GLY A 165 9.00 -25.85 12.98
C GLY A 165 8.47 -24.91 11.89
N THR A 166 7.51 -25.35 11.07
CA THR A 166 6.83 -24.48 10.09
C THR A 166 6.02 -23.38 10.77
N ALA A 167 5.24 -23.72 11.81
CA ALA A 167 4.51 -22.74 12.61
C ALA A 167 5.46 -21.78 13.34
N GLY A 168 6.60 -22.29 13.86
CA GLY A 168 7.65 -21.47 14.46
C GLY A 168 8.28 -20.51 13.46
N GLY A 169 8.55 -20.96 12.23
CA GLY A 169 9.02 -20.13 11.12
C GLY A 169 8.05 -18.99 10.80
N ILE A 170 6.75 -19.29 10.66
CA ILE A 170 5.70 -18.29 10.46
C ILE A 170 5.73 -17.25 11.59
N PHE A 171 5.75 -17.69 12.84
CA PHE A 171 5.75 -16.79 14.01
C PHE A 171 6.98 -15.88 14.02
N ILE A 172 8.18 -16.45 13.99
CA ILE A 172 9.45 -15.69 14.04
C ILE A 172 9.55 -14.74 12.85
N GLY A 173 9.25 -15.24 11.64
CA GLY A 173 9.27 -14.45 10.43
C GLY A 173 8.31 -13.26 10.50
N SER A 174 7.08 -13.49 10.98
CA SER A 174 6.08 -12.43 11.13
C SER A 174 6.50 -11.36 12.13
N PHE A 175 7.06 -11.74 13.27
CA PHE A 175 7.55 -10.79 14.26
C PHE A 175 8.75 -9.98 13.74
N ALA A 176 9.71 -10.65 13.09
CA ALA A 176 10.87 -10.00 12.48
C ALA A 176 10.45 -9.03 11.36
N GLY A 177 9.47 -9.41 10.56
CA GLY A 177 8.90 -8.58 9.51
C GLY A 177 8.16 -7.36 10.06
N MET A 178 7.38 -7.52 11.13
CA MET A 178 6.73 -6.40 11.85
C MET A 178 7.76 -5.41 12.38
N ALA A 179 8.77 -5.89 13.10
CA ALA A 179 9.82 -5.05 13.68
C ALA A 179 10.62 -4.31 12.60
N SER A 180 10.98 -5.00 11.52
CA SER A 180 11.65 -4.41 10.37
C SER A 180 10.76 -3.37 9.66
N GLY A 181 9.45 -3.62 9.59
CA GLY A 181 8.46 -2.67 9.08
C GLY A 181 8.38 -1.38 9.90
N LEU A 182 8.37 -1.49 11.24
CA LEU A 182 8.40 -0.31 12.12
C LEU A 182 9.65 0.55 11.88
N VAL A 183 10.83 -0.08 11.83
CA VAL A 183 12.10 0.64 11.63
C VAL A 183 12.19 1.28 10.24
N ALA A 184 11.78 0.55 9.20
CA ALA A 184 11.83 1.05 7.83
C ALA A 184 10.78 2.15 7.56
N GLY A 185 9.57 1.98 8.09
CA GLY A 185 8.44 2.88 7.84
C GLY A 185 8.66 4.29 8.38
N GLY A 186 9.38 4.45 9.50
CA GLY A 186 9.61 5.75 10.12
C GLY A 186 10.48 6.72 9.31
N ARG A 187 11.10 6.25 8.22
CA ARG A 187 12.01 7.03 7.37
C ARG A 187 11.46 7.26 5.96
N MET A 188 10.23 6.84 5.68
CA MET A 188 9.65 6.85 4.35
C MET A 188 8.43 7.78 4.27
N THR A 189 8.28 8.44 3.12
CA THR A 189 7.01 9.06 2.75
C THR A 189 5.95 8.00 2.43
N ASP A 190 4.67 8.36 2.48
CA ASP A 190 3.56 7.44 2.14
C ASP A 190 3.74 6.79 0.75
N GLY A 191 4.26 7.55 -0.22
CA GLY A 191 4.53 7.08 -1.58
C GLY A 191 5.72 6.12 -1.67
N GLU A 192 6.84 6.45 -1.04
CA GLU A 192 8.01 5.56 -0.96
C GLU A 192 7.66 4.25 -0.28
N ALA A 193 6.85 4.32 0.76
CA ALA A 193 6.34 3.16 1.47
C ALA A 193 5.46 2.29 0.56
N ALA A 194 4.42 2.86 -0.05
CA ALA A 194 3.55 2.12 -0.95
C ALA A 194 4.35 1.46 -2.08
N ALA A 195 5.29 2.19 -2.70
CA ALA A 195 6.12 1.71 -3.79
C ALA A 195 7.09 0.61 -3.36
N THR A 196 7.69 0.73 -2.18
CA THR A 196 8.53 -0.31 -1.57
C THR A 196 7.77 -1.62 -1.42
N ARG A 197 6.53 -1.58 -0.93
CA ARG A 197 5.69 -2.79 -0.80
C ARG A 197 5.29 -3.36 -2.15
N PHE A 198 4.89 -2.51 -3.09
CA PHE A 198 4.60 -2.92 -4.45
C PHE A 198 5.80 -3.61 -5.10
N GLY A 199 7.00 -3.04 -4.97
CA GLY A 199 8.24 -3.64 -5.47
C GLY A 199 8.50 -5.02 -4.86
N GLY A 200 8.36 -5.15 -3.53
CA GLY A 200 8.49 -6.43 -2.84
C GLY A 200 7.47 -7.47 -3.31
N ASP A 201 6.19 -7.12 -3.40
CA ASP A 201 5.13 -8.06 -3.78
C ASP A 201 5.20 -8.45 -5.26
N LEU A 202 5.44 -7.48 -6.15
CA LEU A 202 5.58 -7.74 -7.58
C LEU A 202 6.81 -8.60 -7.84
N ALA A 203 7.94 -8.32 -7.18
CA ALA A 203 9.13 -9.16 -7.28
C ALA A 203 8.87 -10.56 -6.70
N ALA A 204 8.10 -10.70 -5.62
CA ALA A 204 7.69 -12.00 -5.09
C ALA A 204 6.87 -12.80 -6.11
N LEU A 205 5.90 -12.15 -6.78
CA LEU A 205 5.10 -12.77 -7.84
C LEU A 205 5.96 -13.21 -9.02
N ILE A 206 6.93 -12.38 -9.42
CA ILE A 206 7.91 -12.70 -10.46
C ILE A 206 8.79 -13.87 -10.03
N GLY A 207 9.37 -13.82 -8.84
CA GLY A 207 10.20 -14.88 -8.27
C GLY A 207 9.44 -16.20 -8.17
N TYR A 208 8.17 -16.17 -7.78
CA TYR A 208 7.31 -17.35 -7.77
C TYR A 208 7.05 -17.88 -9.18
N GLY A 209 6.66 -17.00 -10.11
CA GLY A 209 6.31 -17.36 -11.49
C GLY A 209 7.47 -17.97 -12.27
N PHE A 210 8.66 -17.39 -12.13
CA PHE A 210 9.87 -17.87 -12.81
C PHE A 210 10.64 -18.93 -12.02
N GLY A 211 10.67 -18.85 -10.69
CA GLY A 211 11.33 -19.86 -9.84
C GLY A 211 10.57 -21.19 -9.80
N GLY A 212 9.25 -21.16 -9.94
CA GLY A 212 8.41 -22.34 -10.08
C GLY A 212 8.44 -22.97 -11.48
N ALA A 213 9.22 -22.43 -12.42
CA ALA A 213 9.23 -22.88 -13.81
C ALA A 213 9.96 -24.22 -14.04
N GLY A 214 10.67 -24.74 -13.02
CA GLY A 214 11.36 -26.03 -13.08
C GLY A 214 10.42 -27.23 -13.15
N THR A 215 10.86 -28.32 -13.79
CA THR A 215 10.08 -29.55 -13.97
C THR A 215 10.18 -30.54 -12.80
N SER A 216 10.87 -30.18 -11.72
CA SER A 216 11.15 -31.07 -10.59
C SER A 216 9.98 -31.15 -9.60
N ALA A 217 9.89 -32.27 -8.86
CA ALA A 217 8.95 -32.41 -7.73
C ALA A 217 9.16 -31.36 -6.62
N HIS A 218 10.26 -30.60 -6.68
CA HIS A 218 10.62 -29.51 -5.77
C HIS A 218 10.21 -28.12 -6.26
N ALA A 219 9.61 -27.99 -7.46
CA ALA A 219 9.28 -26.70 -8.07
C ALA A 219 8.42 -25.78 -7.19
N SER A 220 7.56 -26.32 -6.32
CA SER A 220 6.76 -25.51 -5.38
C SER A 220 7.60 -24.92 -4.23
N ARG A 221 8.65 -25.62 -3.79
CA ARG A 221 9.58 -25.15 -2.76
C ARG A 221 10.54 -24.13 -3.33
N ASP A 222 11.11 -24.44 -4.50
CA ASP A 222 12.03 -23.56 -5.20
C ASP A 222 11.33 -22.25 -5.59
N GLY A 223 10.08 -22.33 -6.06
CA GLY A 223 9.24 -21.15 -6.31
C GLY A 223 8.95 -20.33 -5.05
N GLY A 224 8.74 -20.97 -3.89
CA GLY A 224 8.54 -20.28 -2.61
C GLY A 224 9.79 -19.53 -2.14
N LEU A 225 10.95 -20.18 -2.19
CA LEU A 225 12.24 -19.53 -1.87
C LEU A 225 12.59 -18.41 -2.84
N ALA A 226 12.39 -18.64 -4.14
CA ALA A 226 12.61 -17.63 -5.17
C ALA A 226 11.69 -16.42 -4.96
N ALA A 227 10.42 -16.65 -4.59
CA ALA A 227 9.49 -15.58 -4.24
C ALA A 227 9.98 -14.76 -3.05
N VAL A 228 10.47 -15.40 -1.99
CA VAL A 228 10.97 -14.69 -0.80
C VAL A 228 12.25 -13.91 -1.09
N GLY A 229 13.21 -14.53 -1.78
CA GLY A 229 14.45 -13.86 -2.19
C GLY A 229 14.16 -12.66 -3.10
N ALA A 230 13.26 -12.84 -4.06
CA ALA A 230 12.82 -11.76 -4.94
C ALA A 230 12.05 -10.68 -4.16
N ALA A 231 11.21 -11.03 -3.19
CA ALA A 231 10.51 -10.06 -2.35
C ALA A 231 11.48 -9.16 -1.59
N ILE A 232 12.50 -9.75 -0.96
CA ILE A 232 13.53 -9.03 -0.22
C ILE A 232 14.29 -8.09 -1.17
N ALA A 233 14.64 -8.54 -2.38
CA ALA A 233 15.28 -7.71 -3.38
C ALA A 233 14.35 -6.63 -3.97
N GLY A 234 13.05 -6.90 -4.02
CA GLY A 234 12.03 -5.99 -4.55
C GLY A 234 11.75 -4.79 -3.64
N LEU A 235 11.90 -4.95 -2.31
CA LEU A 235 11.72 -3.84 -1.36
C LEU A 235 12.64 -2.63 -1.67
N PRO A 236 13.98 -2.76 -1.71
CA PRO A 236 14.85 -1.63 -2.03
C PRO A 236 14.65 -1.12 -3.46
N LEU A 237 14.25 -1.98 -4.42
CA LEU A 237 13.92 -1.54 -5.78
C LEU A 237 12.68 -0.65 -5.82
N GLY A 238 11.63 -0.99 -5.06
CA GLY A 238 10.42 -0.17 -4.94
C GLY A 238 10.70 1.16 -4.24
N TYR A 239 11.52 1.15 -3.19
CA TYR A 239 12.01 2.38 -2.55
C TYR A 239 12.78 3.26 -3.55
N TRP A 240 13.75 2.66 -4.25
CA TRP A 240 14.60 3.36 -5.21
C TRP A 240 13.80 3.94 -6.36
N TYR A 241 12.79 3.22 -6.86
CA TYR A 241 11.85 3.70 -7.87
C TYR A 241 11.14 4.98 -7.42
N ALA A 242 10.47 4.97 -6.26
CA ALA A 242 9.79 6.17 -5.76
C ALA A 242 10.75 7.30 -5.42
N HIS A 243 11.96 6.95 -4.95
CA HIS A 243 12.97 7.92 -4.59
C HIS A 243 13.70 8.52 -5.81
N GLN A 244 13.72 7.87 -6.97
CA GLN A 244 14.38 8.37 -8.18
C GLN A 244 13.44 8.85 -9.28
N ALA A 245 12.13 8.57 -9.17
CA ALA A 245 11.13 9.10 -10.08
C ALA A 245 11.27 10.64 -10.21
N SER A 246 11.12 11.13 -11.45
CA SER A 246 11.08 12.57 -11.76
C SER A 246 9.73 13.23 -11.41
N TYR A 247 8.75 12.39 -11.10
CA TYR A 247 7.39 12.71 -10.68
C TYR A 247 7.19 12.31 -9.23
N ARG A 248 6.11 12.78 -8.62
CA ARG A 248 5.74 12.35 -7.27
C ARG A 248 5.06 10.98 -7.35
N VAL A 249 5.57 10.01 -6.60
CA VAL A 249 4.86 8.74 -6.42
C VAL A 249 3.99 8.84 -5.18
N THR A 250 2.71 8.59 -5.32
CA THR A 250 1.72 8.59 -4.23
C THR A 250 1.22 7.17 -3.92
N GLY A 251 0.47 7.02 -2.82
CA GLY A 251 -0.20 5.76 -2.52
C GLY A 251 -1.30 5.38 -3.53
N GLY A 252 -1.96 6.38 -4.15
CA GLY A 252 -2.95 6.14 -5.20
C GLY A 252 -2.31 5.63 -6.49
N ASP A 253 -1.14 6.17 -6.85
CA ASP A 253 -0.40 5.74 -8.04
C ASP A 253 -0.01 4.27 -7.95
N VAL A 254 0.43 3.84 -6.76
CA VAL A 254 0.76 2.44 -6.51
C VAL A 254 -0.48 1.54 -6.60
N ALA A 255 -1.66 2.01 -6.22
CA ALA A 255 -2.92 1.29 -6.43
C ALA A 255 -3.26 1.17 -7.93
N ALA A 256 -3.02 2.22 -8.71
CA ALA A 256 -3.15 2.19 -10.16
C ALA A 256 -2.14 1.22 -10.80
N LEU A 257 -0.88 1.19 -10.32
CA LEU A 257 0.13 0.22 -10.75
C LEU A 257 -0.34 -1.22 -10.50
N TRP A 258 -0.85 -1.53 -9.31
CA TRP A 258 -1.42 -2.85 -9.01
C TRP A 258 -2.56 -3.23 -9.95
N THR A 259 -3.44 -2.28 -10.25
CA THR A 259 -4.56 -2.48 -11.17
C THR A 259 -4.05 -2.80 -12.57
N SER A 260 -3.08 -2.02 -13.07
CA SER A 260 -2.47 -2.24 -14.38
C SER A 260 -1.71 -3.56 -14.46
N ALA A 261 -1.01 -3.96 -13.39
CA ALA A 261 -0.36 -5.26 -13.27
C ALA A 261 -1.39 -6.40 -13.31
N GLY A 262 -2.50 -6.27 -12.59
CA GLY A 262 -3.61 -7.23 -12.65
C GLY A 262 -4.20 -7.40 -14.05
N ILE A 263 -4.42 -6.28 -14.76
CA ILE A 263 -4.89 -6.28 -16.15
C ILE A 263 -3.86 -6.97 -17.07
N GLY A 264 -2.57 -6.65 -16.93
CA GLY A 264 -1.50 -7.27 -17.71
C GLY A 264 -1.39 -8.78 -17.47
N ALA A 265 -1.52 -9.22 -16.21
CA ALA A 265 -1.57 -10.64 -15.85
C ALA A 265 -2.79 -11.33 -16.48
N ALA A 266 -3.98 -10.72 -16.40
CA ALA A 266 -5.20 -11.25 -17.02
C ALA A 266 -5.05 -11.35 -18.54
N ALA A 267 -4.47 -10.33 -19.19
CA ALA A 267 -4.20 -10.33 -20.62
C ALA A 267 -3.22 -11.46 -21.01
N ALA A 268 -2.15 -11.68 -20.25
CA ALA A 268 -1.25 -12.81 -20.47
C ALA A 268 -1.95 -14.17 -20.26
N GLY A 269 -2.89 -14.22 -19.32
CA GLY A 269 -3.75 -15.38 -19.05
C GLY A 269 -4.50 -15.87 -20.29
N THR A 270 -4.83 -14.98 -21.23
CA THR A 270 -5.55 -15.35 -22.47
C THR A 270 -4.76 -16.32 -23.35
N PHE A 271 -3.43 -16.18 -23.39
CA PHE A 271 -2.54 -17.01 -24.22
C PHE A 271 -2.33 -18.41 -23.62
N VAL A 272 -2.48 -18.55 -22.30
CA VAL A 272 -2.32 -19.83 -21.60
C VAL A 272 -3.66 -20.50 -21.27
N ALA A 273 -4.78 -19.80 -21.42
CA ALA A 273 -6.10 -20.35 -21.12
C ALA A 273 -6.55 -21.43 -22.12
N ASN A 274 -6.06 -21.38 -23.36
CA ASN A 274 -6.41 -22.35 -24.40
C ASN A 274 -5.35 -23.46 -24.45
N GLY A 275 -5.56 -24.52 -23.67
CA GLY A 275 -4.71 -25.73 -23.70
C GLY A 275 -4.50 -26.36 -22.32
N SER A 276 -3.49 -27.23 -22.24
CA SER A 276 -3.04 -27.87 -21.00
C SER A 276 -1.62 -27.42 -20.63
N PRO A 277 -1.36 -26.11 -20.44
CA PRO A 277 -0.03 -25.62 -20.07
C PRO A 277 0.37 -26.15 -18.70
N SER A 278 1.67 -26.28 -18.50
CA SER A 278 2.21 -26.56 -17.18
C SER A 278 1.90 -25.41 -16.21
N LYS A 279 1.81 -25.70 -14.90
CA LYS A 279 1.62 -24.66 -13.86
C LYS A 279 2.73 -23.60 -13.92
N ALA A 280 3.95 -24.05 -14.21
CA ALA A 280 5.13 -23.24 -14.47
C ALA A 280 4.87 -22.21 -15.59
N THR A 281 4.40 -22.67 -16.75
CA THR A 281 4.08 -21.82 -17.89
C THR A 281 2.98 -20.81 -17.58
N VAL A 282 1.94 -21.23 -16.85
CA VAL A 282 0.87 -20.30 -16.42
C VAL A 282 1.43 -19.25 -15.47
N ALA A 283 2.17 -19.66 -14.44
CA ALA A 283 2.70 -18.73 -13.43
C ALA A 283 3.70 -17.73 -14.04
N SER A 284 4.58 -18.17 -14.95
CA SER A 284 5.52 -17.29 -15.63
C SER A 284 4.83 -16.33 -16.62
N ALA A 285 3.81 -16.80 -17.36
CA ALA A 285 3.01 -15.95 -18.23
C ALA A 285 2.28 -14.87 -17.43
N LEU A 286 1.62 -15.23 -16.33
CA LEU A 286 0.93 -14.27 -15.46
C LEU A 286 1.90 -13.27 -14.83
N ALA A 287 3.06 -13.73 -14.35
CA ALA A 287 4.09 -12.86 -13.78
C ALA A 287 4.68 -11.90 -14.82
N GLY A 288 4.98 -12.38 -16.03
CA GLY A 288 5.43 -11.56 -17.14
C GLY A 288 4.39 -10.53 -17.56
N GLY A 289 3.12 -10.95 -17.65
CA GLY A 289 1.98 -10.06 -17.88
C GLY A 289 1.84 -8.99 -16.80
N ALA A 290 1.97 -9.36 -15.53
CA ALA A 290 1.93 -8.42 -14.41
C ALA A 290 3.04 -7.36 -14.50
N LEU A 291 4.26 -7.78 -14.84
CA LEU A 291 5.38 -6.87 -15.02
C LEU A 291 5.15 -5.91 -16.18
N VAL A 292 4.74 -6.40 -17.35
CA VAL A 292 4.42 -5.56 -18.52
C VAL A 292 3.27 -4.60 -18.20
N GLY A 293 2.24 -5.09 -17.50
CA GLY A 293 1.12 -4.28 -17.03
C GLY A 293 1.56 -3.15 -16.11
N ALA A 294 2.41 -3.44 -15.12
CA ALA A 294 2.99 -2.44 -14.22
C ALA A 294 3.80 -1.37 -14.97
N PHE A 295 4.63 -1.77 -15.94
CA PHE A 295 5.36 -0.83 -16.79
C PHE A 295 4.44 0.07 -17.63
N ALA A 296 3.36 -0.50 -18.18
CA ALA A 296 2.37 0.27 -18.91
C ALA A 296 1.62 1.24 -17.97
N GLY A 297 1.21 0.79 -16.79
CA GLY A 297 0.58 1.63 -15.77
C GLY A 297 1.47 2.78 -15.32
N ASP A 298 2.77 2.53 -15.13
CA ASP A 298 3.74 3.60 -14.83
C ASP A 298 3.73 4.66 -15.93
N ARG A 299 3.87 4.21 -17.18
CA ARG A 299 4.03 5.10 -18.33
C ARG A 299 2.79 5.96 -18.61
N PHE A 300 1.59 5.38 -18.45
CA PHE A 300 0.33 5.96 -18.90
C PHE A 300 -0.54 6.52 -17.77
N LEU A 301 -0.44 5.98 -16.55
CA LEU A 301 -1.27 6.40 -15.42
C LEU A 301 -0.46 7.21 -14.42
N VAL A 302 0.65 6.64 -13.92
CA VAL A 302 1.38 7.27 -12.80
C VAL A 302 2.14 8.52 -13.23
N ARG A 303 2.87 8.46 -14.35
CA ARG A 303 3.71 9.60 -14.77
C ARG A 303 2.96 10.87 -15.12
N SER A 304 1.66 10.77 -15.38
CA SER A 304 0.86 11.90 -15.87
C SER A 304 -0.03 12.51 -14.79
N TYR A 305 -0.25 11.78 -13.69
CA TYR A 305 -1.31 12.08 -12.73
C TYR A 305 -0.86 11.77 -11.29
N ASP A 306 -1.24 12.65 -10.36
CA ASP A 306 -1.05 12.46 -8.93
C ASP A 306 -2.32 11.85 -8.31
N HIS A 307 -2.42 10.52 -8.23
CA HIS A 307 -3.62 9.88 -7.68
C HIS A 307 -3.64 9.95 -6.15
N SER A 308 -4.73 10.47 -5.59
CA SER A 308 -5.07 10.18 -4.20
C SER A 308 -5.37 8.69 -4.02
N LEU A 309 -5.25 8.19 -2.78
CA LEU A 309 -5.57 6.80 -2.46
C LEU A 309 -7.02 6.44 -2.83
N GLU A 310 -7.94 7.38 -2.66
CA GLU A 310 -9.36 7.20 -3.01
C GLU A 310 -9.58 7.12 -4.52
N GLU A 311 -8.90 7.98 -5.29
CA GLU A 311 -8.92 7.93 -6.77
C GLU A 311 -8.37 6.59 -7.27
N GLY A 312 -7.22 6.15 -6.76
CA GLY A 312 -6.64 4.85 -7.10
C GLY A 312 -7.57 3.66 -6.80
N GLN A 313 -8.36 3.73 -5.73
CA GLN A 313 -9.39 2.72 -5.42
C GLN A 313 -10.56 2.78 -6.39
N VAL A 314 -11.01 3.97 -6.80
CA VAL A 314 -12.06 4.11 -7.81
C VAL A 314 -11.59 3.57 -9.17
N VAL A 315 -10.33 3.81 -9.53
CA VAL A 315 -9.70 3.22 -10.74
C VAL A 315 -9.71 1.69 -10.66
N ALA A 316 -9.29 1.11 -9.54
CA ALA A 316 -9.30 -0.33 -9.32
C ALA A 316 -10.73 -0.93 -9.38
N LEU A 317 -11.71 -0.24 -8.80
CA LEU A 317 -13.13 -0.64 -8.85
C LEU A 317 -13.68 -0.56 -10.27
N GLY A 318 -13.37 0.50 -11.02
CA GLY A 318 -13.75 0.65 -12.42
C GLY A 318 -13.18 -0.48 -13.28
N ALA A 319 -11.90 -0.79 -13.12
CA ALA A 319 -11.26 -1.92 -13.78
C ALA A 319 -11.91 -3.25 -13.41
N THR A 320 -12.21 -3.47 -12.13
CA THR A 320 -12.87 -4.70 -11.67
C THR A 320 -14.27 -4.84 -12.26
N ALA A 321 -15.09 -3.78 -12.21
CA ALA A 321 -16.44 -3.77 -12.75
C ALA A 321 -16.44 -3.99 -14.27
N GLY A 322 -15.56 -3.29 -14.99
CA GLY A 322 -15.36 -3.48 -16.42
C GLY A 322 -14.90 -4.91 -16.75
N GLY A 323 -14.01 -5.48 -15.96
CA GLY A 323 -13.53 -6.85 -16.14
C GLY A 323 -14.62 -7.90 -15.92
N VAL A 324 -15.46 -7.73 -14.90
CA VAL A 324 -16.62 -8.59 -14.67
C VAL A 324 -17.62 -8.48 -15.83
N MET A 325 -17.90 -7.27 -16.31
CA MET A 325 -18.79 -7.04 -17.44
C MET A 325 -18.25 -7.68 -18.72
N GLY A 326 -16.96 -7.48 -19.02
CA GLY A 326 -16.27 -8.09 -20.16
C GLY A 326 -16.28 -9.61 -20.08
N ALA A 327 -15.95 -10.20 -18.93
CA ALA A 327 -16.04 -11.64 -18.73
C ALA A 327 -17.46 -12.17 -18.95
N GLY A 328 -18.50 -11.42 -18.54
CA GLY A 328 -19.90 -11.73 -18.84
C GLY A 328 -20.19 -11.80 -20.34
N ILE A 329 -19.70 -10.84 -21.13
CA ILE A 329 -19.81 -10.86 -22.60
C ILE A 329 -19.06 -12.06 -23.19
N GLY A 330 -17.86 -12.35 -22.68
CA GLY A 330 -17.08 -13.52 -23.07
C GLY A 330 -17.82 -14.84 -22.80
N LEU A 331 -18.50 -14.96 -21.66
CA LEU A 331 -19.33 -16.13 -21.33
C LEU A 331 -20.53 -16.31 -22.26
N LEU A 332 -21.15 -15.20 -22.70
CA LEU A 332 -22.29 -15.23 -23.64
C LEU A 332 -21.86 -15.58 -25.07
N THR A 333 -20.62 -15.28 -25.43
CA THR A 333 -20.08 -15.50 -26.79
C THR A 333 -19.33 -16.83 -26.91
N ALA A 334 -18.80 -17.38 -25.81
CA ALA A 334 -18.14 -18.68 -25.80
C ALA A 334 -19.16 -19.82 -26.07
N ALA A 335 -18.84 -20.68 -27.04
CA ALA A 335 -19.64 -21.88 -27.30
C ALA A 335 -19.71 -22.80 -26.06
N SER A 336 -20.85 -23.47 -25.89
CA SER A 336 -21.36 -24.07 -24.64
C SER A 336 -20.48 -25.12 -23.93
N HIS A 337 -19.33 -25.51 -24.48
CA HIS A 337 -18.54 -26.64 -23.97
C HIS A 337 -17.31 -26.24 -23.13
N GLU A 338 -16.87 -24.98 -23.13
CA GLU A 338 -15.76 -24.49 -22.28
C GLU A 338 -16.13 -23.16 -21.60
N ARG A 339 -16.70 -23.24 -20.40
CA ARG A 339 -17.16 -22.04 -19.65
C ARG A 339 -16.03 -21.10 -19.21
N VAL A 340 -14.77 -21.51 -19.30
CA VAL A 340 -13.60 -20.67 -18.98
C VAL A 340 -12.58 -20.82 -20.12
N SER A 341 -12.90 -20.25 -21.27
CA SER A 341 -12.00 -20.21 -22.43
C SER A 341 -11.12 -18.96 -22.38
N GLY A 342 -10.05 -18.94 -23.18
CA GLY A 342 -9.24 -17.73 -23.37
C GLY A 342 -10.04 -16.54 -23.89
N VAL A 343 -11.18 -16.79 -24.54
CA VAL A 343 -12.13 -15.74 -24.97
C VAL A 343 -12.73 -15.03 -23.76
N THR A 344 -13.19 -15.77 -22.75
CA THR A 344 -13.75 -15.18 -21.51
C THR A 344 -12.71 -14.34 -20.78
N VAL A 345 -11.49 -14.87 -20.63
CA VAL A 345 -10.39 -14.14 -19.99
C VAL A 345 -10.00 -12.89 -20.79
N GLY A 346 -10.01 -12.98 -22.12
CA GLY A 346 -9.65 -11.88 -23.01
C GLY A 346 -10.64 -10.74 -22.97
N PHE A 347 -11.95 -11.04 -23.05
CA PHE A 347 -12.96 -10.02 -22.85
C PHE A 347 -12.94 -9.46 -21.42
N GLY A 348 -12.61 -10.27 -20.41
CA GLY A 348 -12.38 -9.78 -19.05
C GLY A 348 -11.23 -8.77 -18.97
N ALA A 349 -10.09 -9.06 -19.58
CA ALA A 349 -8.95 -8.13 -19.60
C ALA A 349 -9.29 -6.84 -20.36
N LEU A 350 -9.92 -6.93 -21.54
CA LEU A 350 -10.38 -5.77 -22.31
C LEU A 350 -11.40 -4.93 -21.55
N GLY A 351 -12.38 -5.59 -20.93
CA GLY A 351 -13.37 -4.93 -20.08
C GLY A 351 -12.71 -4.21 -18.91
N ALA A 352 -11.70 -4.81 -18.28
CA ALA A 352 -10.97 -4.19 -17.20
C ALA A 352 -10.17 -2.96 -17.66
N THR A 353 -9.53 -3.02 -18.82
CA THR A 353 -8.89 -1.85 -19.43
C THR A 353 -9.90 -0.75 -19.73
N ALA A 354 -11.06 -1.08 -20.31
CA ALA A 354 -12.10 -0.10 -20.60
C ALA A 354 -12.68 0.53 -19.32
N GLY A 355 -12.92 -0.28 -18.29
CA GLY A 355 -13.40 0.18 -16.99
C GLY A 355 -12.40 1.10 -16.28
N LEU A 356 -11.10 0.79 -16.38
CA LEU A 356 -10.03 1.66 -15.91
C LEU A 356 -10.06 3.02 -16.63
N VAL A 357 -10.08 3.01 -17.96
CA VAL A 357 -10.08 4.25 -18.77
C VAL A 357 -11.31 5.11 -18.50
N LEU A 358 -12.48 4.48 -18.31
CA LEU A 358 -13.70 5.20 -17.93
C LEU A 358 -13.58 5.81 -16.54
N ALA A 359 -13.06 5.07 -15.55
CA ALA A 359 -12.87 5.59 -14.20
C ALA A 359 -11.93 6.80 -14.20
N GLU A 360 -10.80 6.72 -14.90
CA GLU A 360 -9.86 7.83 -15.10
C GLU A 360 -10.54 9.08 -15.67
N ARG A 361 -11.35 8.89 -16.72
CA ARG A 361 -12.08 9.98 -17.36
C ARG A 361 -13.07 10.66 -16.43
N TYR A 362 -13.68 9.94 -15.49
CA TYR A 362 -14.63 10.51 -14.53
C TYR A 362 -13.97 11.20 -13.34
N LEU A 363 -12.79 10.74 -12.92
CA LEU A 363 -12.08 11.32 -11.77
C LEU A 363 -11.46 12.68 -12.09
N VAL A 364 -11.02 12.89 -13.35
CA VAL A 364 -10.22 14.07 -13.75
C VAL A 364 -9.08 14.28 -12.75
N PRO A 365 -8.19 13.28 -12.59
CA PRO A 365 -7.13 13.34 -11.59
C PRO A 365 -6.24 14.56 -11.85
N ARG A 366 -5.65 15.07 -10.76
CA ARG A 366 -4.74 16.21 -10.86
C ARG A 366 -3.56 15.81 -11.73
N ALA A 367 -3.24 16.65 -12.71
CA ALA A 367 -2.01 16.49 -13.47
C ALA A 367 -0.83 16.52 -12.48
N ASP A 368 0.14 15.62 -12.69
CA ASP A 368 1.34 15.56 -11.85
C ASP A 368 1.99 16.94 -11.79
N ALA A 369 2.20 17.45 -10.59
CA ALA A 369 2.88 18.72 -10.37
C ALA A 369 4.40 18.63 -10.63
N GLY A 370 4.88 17.43 -10.98
CA GLY A 370 6.27 17.06 -11.00
C GLY A 370 6.79 16.85 -9.59
N ARG A 371 7.95 16.19 -9.48
CA ARG A 371 8.68 16.23 -8.22
C ARG A 371 9.11 17.68 -7.99
N ALA A 372 8.80 18.23 -6.81
CA ALA A 372 9.37 19.49 -6.36
C ALA A 372 10.89 19.30 -6.11
N LEU A 373 11.65 19.02 -7.17
CA LEU A 373 13.08 19.31 -7.21
C LEU A 373 13.14 20.81 -6.98
N GLY A 374 13.68 21.20 -5.83
CA GLY A 374 13.37 22.46 -5.16
C GLY A 374 12.95 23.59 -6.08
N ARG A 375 11.78 24.18 -5.81
CA ARG A 375 11.19 25.13 -6.74
C ARG A 375 12.12 26.33 -6.80
N LEU A 376 12.71 26.55 -7.97
CA LEU A 376 13.47 27.74 -8.26
C LEU A 376 12.46 28.86 -8.50
N GLU A 377 11.98 29.46 -7.41
CA GLU A 377 11.09 30.61 -7.49
C GLU A 377 11.93 31.85 -7.76
N LEU A 378 11.77 32.39 -8.97
CA LEU A 378 12.21 33.75 -9.25
C LEU A 378 11.37 34.69 -8.40
N ASN A 379 12.03 35.45 -7.53
CA ASN A 379 11.36 36.48 -6.76
C ASN A 379 11.25 37.74 -7.63
N PRO A 380 10.07 38.04 -8.21
CA PRO A 380 9.93 39.14 -9.17
C PRO A 380 10.31 40.49 -8.53
N ALA A 381 10.04 40.67 -7.23
CA ALA A 381 10.43 41.87 -6.50
C ALA A 381 11.96 42.00 -6.40
N GLY A 382 12.67 40.90 -6.20
CA GLY A 382 14.14 40.90 -6.18
C GLY A 382 14.74 41.18 -7.55
N VAL A 383 14.14 40.65 -8.62
CA VAL A 383 14.55 40.92 -10.00
C VAL A 383 14.29 42.38 -10.39
N LEU A 384 13.12 42.93 -10.03
CA LEU A 384 12.78 44.35 -10.26
C LEU A 384 13.67 45.31 -9.47
N ALA A 385 13.97 45.01 -8.19
CA ALA A 385 14.86 45.81 -7.36
C ALA A 385 16.30 45.80 -7.90
N ALA A 386 16.76 44.65 -8.38
CA ALA A 386 18.06 44.52 -9.05
C ALA A 386 18.11 45.30 -10.38
N ALA A 387 17.07 45.20 -11.20
CA ALA A 387 16.99 45.90 -12.48
C ALA A 387 16.94 47.43 -12.33
N SER A 388 16.30 47.92 -11.26
CA SER A 388 16.22 49.35 -10.94
C SER A 388 17.43 49.91 -10.19
N ARG A 389 18.47 49.09 -9.95
CA ARG A 389 19.67 49.45 -9.19
C ARG A 389 19.36 50.04 -7.81
N GLN A 390 18.29 49.57 -7.16
CA GLN A 390 18.03 49.97 -5.77
C GLN A 390 19.15 49.44 -4.86
N PRO A 391 19.71 50.26 -3.97
CA PRO A 391 20.70 49.79 -3.02
C PRO A 391 20.06 48.84 -1.99
N GLY A 392 20.50 47.57 -1.96
CA GLY A 392 20.02 46.55 -1.02
C GLY A 392 20.39 45.12 -1.42
N ALA A 393 20.21 44.17 -0.49
CA ALA A 393 20.36 42.74 -0.76
C ALA A 393 19.00 42.12 -1.07
N TYR A 394 18.76 41.79 -2.34
CA TYR A 394 17.49 41.23 -2.79
C TYR A 394 17.70 39.79 -3.30
N PRO A 395 17.08 38.76 -2.69
CA PRO A 395 17.15 37.41 -3.21
C PRO A 395 16.41 37.36 -4.56
N MET A 396 17.15 37.16 -5.65
CA MET A 396 16.58 37.06 -7.00
C MET A 396 16.01 35.66 -7.26
N VAL A 397 16.69 34.65 -6.72
CA VAL A 397 16.34 33.26 -6.84
C VAL A 397 16.17 32.72 -5.43
N ARG A 398 14.98 32.20 -5.15
CA ARG A 398 14.72 31.44 -3.93
C ARG A 398 14.61 29.98 -4.33
N TRP A 399 15.49 29.16 -3.79
CA TRP A 399 15.37 27.72 -3.87
C TRP A 399 14.64 27.23 -2.62
N THR A 400 13.42 26.73 -2.78
CA THR A 400 12.66 26.09 -1.69
C THR A 400 12.74 24.57 -1.84
N PHE A 401 13.34 23.90 -0.86
CA PHE A 401 13.29 22.45 -0.72
C PHE A 401 11.97 22.01 -0.09
#